data_AF-A0A520XXS9-F1
#
_entry.id   AF-A0A520XXS9-F1
#
_cell.length_a   1.000
_cell.length_b   1.000
_cell.length_c   1.000
_cell.angle_alpha   90.00
_cell.angle_beta   90.00
_cell.angle_gamma   90.00
#
_symmetry.space_group_name_H-M   'P 1'
#
loop_
_entity.id
_entity.type
_entity.pdbx_description
1 polymer ?
#
loop_
_entity_poly.entity_id
_entity_poly.type
_entity_poly.pdbx_seq_one_letter_code
_entity_poly.pdbx_strand_id
1 'polypeptide(L)' 'MALTDTASLVATKQRQRLASMTMSERADLTVALCEAVTAAAIAGIRHEHPEATNAEVRSQLLRRRYGAEFVASLPPHLR' A
#
# COMPACT_ATOMS: atom_id res chain seq x y z
N MET A 1 9.52 25.81 -15.62
CA MET A 1 8.56 24.70 -15.42
C MET A 1 8.85 24.06 -14.08
N ALA A 2 7.89 24.01 -13.16
CA ALA A 2 8.07 23.31 -11.90
C ALA A 2 8.25 21.80 -12.16
N LEU A 3 9.25 21.19 -11.55
CA LEU A 3 9.43 19.73 -11.54
C LEU A 3 8.39 19.14 -10.59
N THR A 4 7.16 18.99 -11.06
CA THR A 4 6.15 18.19 -10.37
C THR A 4 6.40 16.71 -10.69
N ASP A 5 6.02 15.84 -9.77
CA ASP A 5 6.02 14.39 -9.97
C ASP A 5 5.11 13.93 -11.12
N THR A 6 4.14 14.78 -11.49
CA THR A 6 3.26 14.61 -12.65
C THR A 6 3.83 15.12 -13.98
N ALA A 7 5.02 15.75 -13.98
CA ALA A 7 5.61 16.26 -15.21
C ALA A 7 6.02 15.12 -16.16
N SER A 8 5.79 15.29 -17.47
CA SER A 8 6.09 14.27 -18.49
C SER A 8 7.57 13.82 -18.50
N LEU A 9 8.49 14.75 -18.21
CA LEU A 9 9.92 14.48 -18.07
C LEU A 9 10.22 13.58 -16.86
N VAL A 10 9.53 13.78 -15.73
CA VAL A 10 9.69 12.95 -14.52
C VAL A 10 9.14 11.55 -14.78
N ALA A 11 7.94 11.44 -15.37
CA ALA A 11 7.35 10.16 -15.74
C ALA A 11 8.23 9.37 -16.74
N THR A 12 8.94 10.06 -17.64
CA THR A 12 9.89 9.43 -18.58
C THR A 12 11.11 8.89 -17.86
N LYS A 13 11.70 9.69 -16.95
CA LYS A 13 12.85 9.25 -16.13
C LYS A 13 12.50 8.07 -15.22
N GLN A 14 11.31 8.07 -14.61
CA GLN A 14 10.84 6.95 -13.79
C GLN A 14 10.71 5.67 -14.61
N ARG A 15 10.13 5.73 -15.82
CA ARG A 15 10.03 4.58 -16.72
C ARG A 15 11.40 4.04 -17.14
N GLN A 16 12.35 4.91 -17.45
CA GLN A 16 13.73 4.51 -17.76
C GLN A 16 14.40 3.83 -16.56
N ARG A 17 14.26 4.39 -15.36
CA ARG A 17 14.80 3.78 -14.14
C ARG A 17 14.20 2.40 -13.89
N LEU A 18 12.88 2.27 -13.98
CA LEU A 18 12.20 0.98 -13.84
C LEU A 18 12.72 -0.03 -14.86
N ALA A 19 12.85 0.35 -16.14
CA ALA A 19 13.36 -0.53 -17.19
C ALA A 19 14.80 -1.03 -16.92
N SER A 20 15.64 -0.19 -16.30
CA SER A 20 17.02 -0.52 -15.97
C SER A 20 17.22 -1.37 -14.71
N MET A 21 16.17 -1.59 -13.90
CA MET A 21 16.29 -2.32 -12.64
C MET A 21 16.50 -3.81 -12.87
N THR A 22 17.43 -4.38 -12.09
CA THR A 22 17.55 -5.82 -11.88
C THR A 22 16.29 -6.39 -11.19
N MET A 23 16.14 -7.71 -11.21
CA MET A 23 15.03 -8.36 -10.50
C MET A 23 15.08 -8.13 -8.98
N SER A 24 16.28 -8.07 -8.38
CA SER A 24 16.43 -7.78 -6.95
C SER A 24 15.96 -6.37 -6.63
N GLU A 25 16.42 -5.36 -7.38
CA GLU A 25 15.98 -3.97 -7.17
C GLU A 25 14.46 -3.81 -7.36
N ARG A 26 13.86 -4.56 -8.29
CA ARG A 26 12.40 -4.56 -8.47
C ARG A 26 11.68 -5.20 -7.29
N ALA A 27 12.23 -6.28 -6.72
CA ALA A 27 11.68 -6.90 -5.52
C ALA A 27 11.74 -5.94 -4.33
N ASP A 28 12.88 -5.29 -4.12
CA ASP A 28 13.08 -4.31 -3.05
C ASP A 28 12.11 -3.13 -3.19
N LEU A 29 11.95 -2.60 -4.42
CA LEU A 29 10.98 -1.56 -4.71
C LEU A 29 9.55 -2.01 -4.44
N THR A 30 9.21 -3.25 -4.80
CA THR A 30 7.87 -3.81 -4.56
C THR A 30 7.58 -3.92 -3.07
N VAL A 31 8.56 -4.36 -2.27
CA VAL A 31 8.44 -4.42 -0.80
C VAL A 31 8.20 -3.02 -0.24
N ALA A 32 9.02 -2.04 -0.62
CA ALA A 32 8.88 -0.66 -0.16
C ALA A 32 7.51 -0.05 -0.53
N LEU A 33 7.00 -0.34 -1.74
CA LEU A 33 5.67 0.08 -2.17
C LEU A 33 4.56 -0.58 -1.35
N CYS A 34 4.66 -1.88 -1.09
CA CYS A 34 3.70 -2.60 -0.24
C CYS A 34 3.65 -2.02 1.18
N GLU A 35 4.79 -1.68 1.76
CA GLU A 35 4.89 -1.05 3.07
C GLU A 35 4.26 0.35 3.07
N ALA A 36 4.61 1.19 2.08
CA ALA A 36 4.09 2.55 1.96
C ALA A 36 2.56 2.57 1.78
N VAL A 37 2.03 1.71 0.90
CA VAL A 37 0.58 1.56 0.70
C VAL A 37 -0.12 1.07 1.96
N THR A 38 0.50 0.14 2.70
CA THR A 38 -0.03 -0.33 3.99
C THR A 38 -0.10 0.79 5.02
N ALA A 39 0.97 1.58 5.15
CA ALA A 39 1.02 2.71 6.08
C ALA A 39 -0.03 3.77 5.74
N ALA A 40 -0.17 4.12 4.45
CA ALA A 40 -1.18 5.05 3.98
C ALA A 40 -2.61 4.56 4.27
N ALA A 41 -2.88 3.27 4.03
CA ALA A 41 -4.17 2.68 4.34
C ALA A 41 -4.49 2.71 5.85
N ILE A 42 -3.52 2.41 6.71
CA ILE A 42 -3.66 2.51 8.18
C ILE A 42 -3.96 3.94 8.60
N ALA A 43 -3.24 4.92 8.05
CA ALA A 43 -3.47 6.33 8.34
C ALA A 43 -4.89 6.77 7.94
N GLY A 44 -5.37 6.36 6.76
CA GLY A 44 -6.73 6.62 6.32
C GLY A 44 -7.79 5.98 7.24
N ILE A 45 -7.62 4.71 7.62
CA ILE A 45 -8.52 4.02 8.55
C ILE A 45 -8.59 4.76 9.89
N ARG A 46 -7.43 5.18 10.43
CA ARG A 46 -7.38 5.91 11.70
C ARG A 46 -7.98 7.32 11.60
N HIS A 47 -7.87 7.96 10.45
CA HIS A 47 -8.52 9.24 10.21
C HIS A 47 -10.05 9.09 10.20
N GLU A 48 -10.57 8.05 9.55
CA GLU A 48 -12.01 7.74 9.49
C GLU A 48 -12.56 7.21 10.83
N HIS A 49 -11.72 6.51 11.61
CA HIS A 49 -12.06 5.90 12.89
C HIS A 49 -11.00 6.19 13.96
N PRO A 50 -11.00 7.40 14.57
CA PRO A 50 -9.96 7.81 15.51
C PRO A 50 -9.85 6.93 16.77
N GLU A 51 -10.98 6.38 17.22
CA GLU A 51 -11.07 5.55 18.43
C GLU A 51 -10.84 4.05 18.15
N ALA A 52 -10.56 3.67 16.89
CA ALA A 52 -10.37 2.27 16.55
C ALA A 52 -9.12 1.69 17.23
N THR A 53 -9.30 0.54 17.87
CA THR A 53 -8.19 -0.25 18.42
C THR A 53 -7.31 -0.81 17.31
N ASN A 54 -6.08 -1.21 17.66
CA ASN A 54 -5.17 -1.84 16.69
C ASN A 54 -5.74 -3.12 16.06
N ALA A 55 -6.59 -3.86 16.79
CA ALA A 55 -7.25 -5.06 16.27
C ALA A 55 -8.29 -4.70 15.20
N GLU A 56 -9.10 -3.67 15.46
CA GLU A 56 -10.10 -3.18 14.49
C GLU A 56 -9.44 -2.60 13.24
N VAL A 57 -8.36 -1.81 13.40
CA VAL A 57 -7.57 -1.31 12.26
C VAL A 57 -7.04 -2.45 11.41
N ARG A 58 -6.54 -3.53 12.03
CA ARG A 58 -6.05 -4.72 11.32
C ARG A 58 -7.18 -5.40 10.55
N SER A 59 -8.33 -5.60 11.19
CA SER A 59 -9.48 -6.23 10.54
C SER A 59 -10.00 -5.40 9.36
N GLN A 60 -10.05 -4.07 9.50
CA GLN A 60 -10.40 -3.15 8.42
C GLN A 60 -9.40 -3.19 7.27
N LEU A 61 -8.09 -3.23 7.58
CA LEU A 61 -7.04 -3.35 6.59
C LEU A 61 -7.15 -4.67 5.80
N LEU A 62 -7.42 -5.79 6.48
CA LEU A 62 -7.65 -7.09 5.84
C LEU A 62 -8.86 -7.03 4.89
N ARG A 63 -9.97 -6.43 5.33
CA ARG A 63 -11.18 -6.28 4.52
C ARG A 63 -10.93 -5.42 3.29
N ARG A 64 -10.20 -4.30 3.42
CA ARG A 64 -9.81 -3.45 2.28
C ARG A 64 -8.93 -4.20 1.28
N ARG A 65 -8.03 -5.06 1.75
CA ARG A 65 -7.05 -5.77 0.89
C ARG A 65 -7.64 -6.97 0.16
N TYR A 66 -8.47 -7.76 0.83
CA TYR A 66 -8.91 -9.06 0.33
C TYR A 66 -10.43 -9.18 0.13
N GLY A 67 -11.20 -8.17 0.55
CA GLY A 67 -12.65 -8.20 0.52
C GLY A 67 -13.26 -8.80 1.80
N ALA A 68 -14.47 -8.36 2.12
CA ALA A 68 -15.16 -8.76 3.35
C ALA A 68 -15.49 -10.26 3.40
N GLU A 69 -15.88 -10.84 2.26
CA GLU A 69 -16.23 -12.27 2.14
C GLU A 69 -15.02 -13.16 2.45
N PHE A 70 -13.86 -12.82 1.89
CA PHE A 70 -12.63 -13.55 2.18
C PHE A 70 -12.26 -13.48 3.66
N VAL A 71 -12.30 -12.29 4.27
CA VAL A 71 -11.98 -12.13 5.69
C VAL A 71 -12.97 -12.88 6.58
N ALA A 72 -14.25 -12.90 6.22
CA ALA A 72 -15.26 -13.68 6.94
C ALA A 72 -15.00 -15.19 6.87
N SER A 73 -14.38 -15.68 5.79
CA SER A 73 -14.02 -17.09 5.63
C SER A 73 -12.80 -17.53 6.46
N LEU A 74 -11.97 -16.59 6.93
CA LEU A 74 -10.78 -16.92 7.72
C LEU A 74 -11.15 -17.50 9.09
N PRO A 75 -10.32 -18.36 9.69
CA PRO A 75 -10.45 -18.75 11.09
C PRO A 75 -10.48 -17.53 12.04
N PRO A 76 -11.24 -17.54 13.16
CA PRO A 76 -11.38 -16.38 14.04
C PRO A 76 -10.08 -15.78 14.57
N HIS A 77 -9.04 -16.59 14.75
CA HIS A 77 -7.72 -16.14 15.22
C HIS A 77 -6.88 -15.46 14.13
N LEU A 78 -7.33 -15.48 12.86
CA LEU A 78 -6.70 -14.84 11.71
C LEU A 78 -7.49 -13.63 11.17
N ARG A 79 -8.61 -13.26 11.82
CA ARG A 79 -9.47 -12.12 11.44
C ARG A 79 -9.07 -10.80 12.10
#